data_AF-A0A3M1YDP1-F1
#
_entry.id   AF-A0A3M1YDP1-F1
#
_cell.length_a   1.000
_cell.length_b   1.000
_cell.length_c   1.000
_cell.angle_alpha   90.00
_cell.angle_beta   90.00
_cell.angle_gamma   90.00
#
_symmetry.space_group_name_H-M   'P 1'
#
loop_
_entity.id
_entity.type
_entity.pdbx_description
1 polymer ?
#
loop_
_entity_poly.entity_id
_entity_poly.type
_entity_poly.pdbx_seq_one_letter_code
_entity_poly.pdbx_strand_id
1 'polypeptide(L)'
;MIKRSFIILFLFLLPLVQTNTALSEDYGLQYVSTYLSLKELSSGIKAEKDNALLQNEMLYLKRAKQSFRPEFKRAIESTGYYLRAVYHYIKSPSGRVNILMVVFFSLCLSLFLTLFSLVLSRTVRDLPLFVHEISESPVKLLFIVLLIPGLIDLRLMLLSLSVLLCFHMGDRQRRLTLLMMVILVIGFFFYDFLKVSVNVKTTLPAKAIELVNTDRSNIPAITGLKEGGQFDEGFSHALSLLKEKKTGEAIRLYASLSERYRDPRIDVNLGYLYALAGKTERAEESFQRALEKTESASAYYNLSMLYSERLDFKGADEFFLKAVKLDFPRVTAFREKNKQSPKATFMYDQLKAQEVFSYILQRAARQYRPSRETLYSSAFSVFAILFIALSGKLYKHRAIKCPKCGKIHCIRCERHFYWNGLCGSCYSSLVSFQAEPSERIKVILKTYSYSRRQRLIKGVFSFFIPGFILMQGERFIRGLSHCLIFFFFLFAAVLGREFEPLYLSGIHGWIVYPCIFMAFLVYAYSAVYTFKRVRKGWL
;
A
#
# COMPACT_ATOMS: atom_id res chain seq x y z
N MET A 1 9.20 5.86 -28.61
CA MET A 1 8.40 4.70 -29.07
C MET A 1 8.15 3.64 -27.99
N ILE A 2 9.10 3.38 -27.08
CA ILE A 2 8.93 2.43 -25.94
C ILE A 2 7.84 2.86 -24.93
N LYS A 3 7.57 4.17 -24.77
CA LYS A 3 6.43 4.67 -23.97
C LYS A 3 5.06 4.23 -24.52
N ARG A 4 4.86 4.13 -25.84
CA ARG A 4 3.56 3.75 -26.43
C ARG A 4 3.32 2.23 -26.44
N SER A 5 4.38 1.42 -26.56
CA SER A 5 4.24 -0.05 -26.55
C SER A 5 4.02 -0.62 -25.14
N PHE A 6 4.58 0.01 -24.10
CA PHE A 6 4.23 -0.32 -22.71
C PHE A 6 2.80 0.10 -22.36
N ILE A 7 2.33 1.23 -22.90
CA ILE A 7 0.95 1.70 -22.77
C ILE A 7 -0.04 0.71 -23.40
N ILE A 8 0.30 0.00 -24.48
CA ILE A 8 -0.63 -0.99 -25.09
C ILE A 8 -0.76 -2.26 -24.24
N LEU A 9 0.31 -2.74 -23.60
CA LEU A 9 0.22 -3.84 -22.62
C LEU A 9 -0.46 -3.38 -21.31
N PHE A 10 -0.31 -2.11 -20.95
CA PHE A 10 -0.98 -1.44 -19.83
C PHE A 10 -2.48 -1.18 -20.13
N LEU A 11 -2.85 -0.97 -21.39
CA LEU A 11 -4.23 -0.78 -21.90
C LEU A 11 -5.04 -2.09 -21.96
N PHE A 12 -4.38 -3.25 -22.04
CA PHE A 12 -5.07 -4.55 -21.98
C PHE A 12 -5.41 -5.02 -20.55
N LEU A 13 -4.78 -4.43 -19.52
CA LEU A 13 -5.09 -4.67 -18.10
C LEU A 13 -6.19 -3.72 -17.57
N LEU A 14 -6.81 -2.97 -18.48
CA LEU A 14 -7.55 -1.74 -18.20
C LEU A 14 -9.09 -1.86 -18.26
N PRO A 15 -9.76 -2.97 -17.87
CA PRO A 15 -11.12 -2.85 -17.33
C PRO A 15 -11.12 -2.30 -15.89
N LEU A 16 -9.96 -2.25 -15.23
CA LEU A 16 -9.79 -1.85 -13.81
C LEU A 16 -9.45 -0.36 -13.61
N VAL A 17 -9.14 0.39 -14.68
CA VAL A 17 -8.70 1.79 -14.61
C VAL A 17 -9.49 2.72 -15.56
N GLN A 18 -10.33 2.19 -16.46
CA GLN A 18 -10.98 3.00 -17.50
C GLN A 18 -12.22 3.78 -17.03
N THR A 19 -12.56 3.69 -15.75
CA THR A 19 -13.47 4.68 -15.13
C THR A 19 -12.73 5.90 -14.59
N ASN A 20 -11.39 5.95 -14.67
CA ASN A 20 -10.59 6.82 -13.81
C ASN A 20 -9.31 7.40 -14.47
N THR A 21 -9.25 7.58 -15.79
CA THR A 21 -8.36 8.62 -16.35
C THR A 21 -8.77 10.01 -15.85
N ALA A 22 -10.05 10.18 -15.51
CA ALA A 22 -10.56 11.26 -14.68
C ALA A 22 -9.91 11.30 -13.29
N LEU A 23 -9.36 10.22 -12.73
CA LEU A 23 -8.77 10.24 -11.39
C LEU A 23 -7.31 10.72 -11.37
N SER A 24 -6.47 10.40 -12.35
CA SER A 24 -5.12 11.02 -12.40
C SER A 24 -5.17 12.44 -12.97
N GLU A 25 -6.07 12.68 -13.92
CA GLU A 25 -6.30 14.02 -14.45
C GLU A 25 -7.09 14.88 -13.46
N ASP A 26 -8.09 14.41 -12.71
CA ASP A 26 -8.68 15.18 -11.60
C ASP A 26 -7.70 15.32 -10.44
N TYR A 27 -6.87 14.31 -10.10
CA TYR A 27 -5.91 14.50 -9.00
C TYR A 27 -4.84 15.54 -9.36
N GLY A 28 -4.46 15.63 -10.64
CA GLY A 28 -3.58 16.67 -11.18
C GLY A 28 -4.28 18.02 -11.41
N LEU A 29 -5.46 18.03 -12.05
CA LEU A 29 -6.26 19.21 -12.41
C LEU A 29 -6.98 19.82 -11.22
N GLN A 30 -7.35 19.05 -10.19
CA GLN A 30 -7.94 19.56 -8.95
C GLN A 30 -6.84 20.10 -8.02
N TYR A 31 -5.63 19.52 -8.05
CA TYR A 31 -4.44 20.17 -7.46
C TYR A 31 -4.10 21.46 -8.22
N VAL A 32 -4.12 21.45 -9.56
CA VAL A 32 -3.79 22.60 -10.42
C VAL A 32 -4.88 23.68 -10.40
N SER A 33 -6.17 23.35 -10.32
CA SER A 33 -7.26 24.33 -10.22
C SER A 33 -7.31 24.98 -8.84
N THR A 34 -6.98 24.22 -7.78
CA THR A 34 -6.75 24.78 -6.44
C THR A 34 -5.44 25.60 -6.40
N TYR A 35 -4.43 25.25 -7.21
CA TYR A 35 -3.20 26.03 -7.32
C TYR A 35 -3.38 27.31 -8.14
N LEU A 36 -4.26 27.30 -9.14
CA LEU A 36 -4.60 28.46 -9.96
C LEU A 36 -5.43 29.47 -9.17
N SER A 37 -6.35 29.02 -8.31
CA SER A 37 -7.04 29.91 -7.35
C SER A 37 -6.10 30.43 -6.25
N LEU A 38 -5.05 29.69 -5.89
CA LEU A 38 -3.96 30.19 -5.03
C LEU A 38 -2.99 31.13 -5.78
N LYS A 39 -2.85 31.01 -7.10
CA LYS A 39 -2.01 31.89 -7.92
C LYS A 39 -2.69 33.26 -8.11
N GLU A 40 -4.01 33.30 -8.17
CA GLU A 40 -4.78 34.55 -8.10
C GLU A 40 -4.76 35.20 -6.71
N LEU A 41 -4.62 34.41 -5.62
CA LEU A 41 -4.36 34.93 -4.27
C LEU A 41 -2.89 35.35 -4.04
N SER A 42 -1.96 34.88 -4.88
CA SER A 42 -0.52 35.14 -4.74
C SER A 42 -0.09 36.54 -5.16
N SER A 43 -0.99 37.34 -5.76
CA SER A 43 -0.75 38.76 -6.04
C SER A 43 -0.90 39.65 -4.79
N GLY A 44 -1.39 39.12 -3.67
CA GLY A 44 -1.66 39.88 -2.44
C GLY A 44 -0.80 39.59 -1.22
N ILE A 45 0.01 38.52 -1.17
CA ILE A 45 0.66 38.09 0.09
C ILE A 45 2.17 37.98 -0.07
N LYS A 46 2.82 39.12 0.13
CA LYS A 46 4.27 39.27 0.22
C LYS A 46 4.74 39.19 1.68
N ALA A 47 4.36 38.15 2.42
CA ALA A 47 4.93 37.86 3.75
C ALA A 47 4.45 36.50 4.29
N GLU A 48 5.20 35.41 4.05
CA GLU A 48 5.04 34.20 4.88
C GLU A 48 6.32 33.35 4.90
N LYS A 49 7.37 33.91 5.52
CA LYS A 49 8.43 33.12 6.15
C LYS A 49 7.91 32.75 7.54
N ASP A 50 7.42 31.52 7.73
CA ASP A 50 7.36 30.80 9.04
C ASP A 50 6.55 29.50 8.86
N ASN A 51 7.20 28.32 8.79
CA ASN A 51 6.47 27.03 8.76
C ASN A 51 7.36 25.82 9.15
N ALA A 52 7.65 25.68 10.45
CA ALA A 52 8.80 24.92 10.96
C ALA A 52 8.77 23.37 10.83
N LEU A 53 7.68 22.71 10.43
CA LEU A 53 7.68 21.24 10.24
C LEU A 53 7.65 20.80 8.76
N LEU A 54 6.94 21.52 7.89
CA LEU A 54 6.99 21.30 6.43
C LEU A 54 8.21 21.95 5.78
N GLN A 55 8.73 23.03 6.37
CA GLN A 55 9.95 23.67 5.87
C GLN A 55 11.12 22.71 5.93
N ASN A 56 11.23 21.81 6.93
CA ASN A 56 12.42 20.99 7.09
C ASN A 56 12.64 20.03 5.90
N GLU A 57 11.63 19.25 5.49
CA GLU A 57 11.78 18.30 4.37
C GLU A 57 12.14 19.01 3.06
N MET A 58 11.38 20.06 2.72
CA MET A 58 11.56 20.80 1.48
C MET A 58 12.87 21.62 1.49
N LEU A 59 13.23 22.22 2.63
CA LEU A 59 14.47 22.96 2.82
C LEU A 59 15.68 22.03 2.70
N TYR A 60 15.67 20.89 3.39
CA TYR A 60 16.76 19.92 3.32
C TYR A 60 16.88 19.32 1.93
N LEU A 61 15.76 19.01 1.25
CA LEU A 61 15.80 18.53 -0.13
C LEU A 61 16.32 19.59 -1.10
N LYS A 62 15.93 20.86 -0.93
CA LYS A 62 16.44 21.98 -1.72
C LYS A 62 17.94 22.19 -1.50
N ARG A 63 18.40 22.14 -0.23
CA ARG A 63 19.82 22.22 0.13
C ARG A 63 20.63 21.06 -0.43
N ALA A 64 20.08 19.84 -0.43
CA ALA A 64 20.69 18.69 -1.07
C ALA A 64 20.90 18.95 -2.57
N LYS A 65 19.85 19.36 -3.29
CA LYS A 65 19.94 19.68 -4.72
C LYS A 65 20.94 20.81 -5.02
N GLN A 66 20.99 21.84 -4.17
CA GLN A 66 21.94 22.96 -4.33
C GLN A 66 23.39 22.59 -4.03
N SER A 67 23.61 21.64 -3.11
CA SER A 67 24.95 21.19 -2.69
C SER A 67 25.50 20.09 -3.61
N PHE A 68 24.69 19.55 -4.52
CA PHE A 68 25.10 18.48 -5.43
C PHE A 68 26.14 18.99 -6.44
N ARG A 69 27.41 18.63 -6.23
CA ARG A 69 28.54 18.84 -7.13
C ARG A 69 29.41 17.57 -7.17
N PRO A 70 30.14 17.29 -8.27
CA PRO A 70 31.00 16.11 -8.40
C PRO A 70 32.20 16.08 -7.43
N GLU A 71 32.42 17.14 -6.64
CA GLU A 71 33.42 17.16 -5.57
C GLU A 71 33.00 16.28 -4.37
N PHE A 72 33.90 15.40 -3.91
CA PHE A 72 33.63 14.43 -2.84
C PHE A 72 33.01 15.05 -1.57
N LYS A 73 33.56 16.17 -1.09
CA LYS A 73 33.08 16.87 0.13
C LYS A 73 31.65 17.39 -0.04
N ARG A 74 31.34 17.98 -1.20
CA ARG A 74 30.00 18.49 -1.54
C ARG A 74 29.00 17.35 -1.76
N ALA A 75 29.44 16.23 -2.33
CA ALA A 75 28.63 15.03 -2.48
C ALA A 75 28.22 14.42 -1.13
N ILE A 76 29.13 14.38 -0.15
CA ILE A 76 28.81 13.97 1.24
C ILE A 76 27.81 14.93 1.87
N GLU A 77 28.03 16.24 1.75
CA GLU A 77 27.15 17.28 2.29
C GLU A 77 25.73 17.18 1.69
N SER A 78 25.62 17.05 0.37
CA SER A 78 24.38 16.82 -0.36
C SER A 78 23.66 15.55 0.13
N THR A 79 24.37 14.44 0.28
CA THR A 79 23.81 13.18 0.79
C THR A 79 23.31 13.35 2.23
N GLY A 80 24.06 14.05 3.08
CA GLY A 80 23.66 14.34 4.46
C GLY A 80 22.40 15.20 4.57
N TYR A 81 22.19 16.15 3.65
CA TYR A 81 20.93 16.90 3.56
C TYR A 81 19.79 16.04 3.01
N TYR A 82 20.05 15.20 2.02
CA TYR A 82 19.05 14.26 1.49
C TYR A 82 18.54 13.29 2.56
N LEU A 83 19.45 12.67 3.32
CA LEU A 83 19.08 11.75 4.41
C LEU A 83 18.28 12.43 5.52
N ARG A 84 18.58 13.70 5.84
CA ARG A 84 17.76 14.50 6.76
C ARG A 84 16.37 14.77 6.21
N ALA A 85 16.26 15.12 4.92
CA ALA A 85 14.96 15.28 4.26
C ALA A 85 14.13 13.99 4.34
N VAL A 86 14.75 12.84 4.02
CA VAL A 86 14.12 11.52 4.13
C VAL A 86 13.70 11.20 5.56
N TYR A 87 14.56 11.47 6.55
CA TYR A 87 14.23 11.25 7.97
C TYR A 87 12.98 12.02 8.41
N HIS A 88 12.91 13.31 8.06
CA HIS A 88 11.73 14.12 8.38
C HIS A 88 10.49 13.63 7.63
N TYR A 89 10.64 13.26 6.35
CA TYR A 89 9.55 12.70 5.55
C TYR A 89 9.00 11.39 6.11
N ILE A 90 9.87 10.46 6.50
CA ILE A 90 9.44 9.19 7.13
C ILE A 90 8.75 9.44 8.46
N LYS A 91 9.12 10.49 9.20
CA LYS A 91 8.43 10.86 10.44
C LYS A 91 7.12 11.62 10.20
N SER A 92 6.95 12.27 9.06
CA SER A 92 5.74 13.03 8.78
C SER A 92 4.54 12.11 8.55
N PRO A 93 3.33 12.52 8.95
CA PRO A 93 2.11 11.73 8.76
C PRO A 93 1.85 11.42 7.28
N SER A 94 2.05 12.41 6.41
CA SER A 94 1.86 12.26 4.98
C SER A 94 2.87 11.29 4.36
N GLY A 95 4.16 11.38 4.75
CA GLY A 95 5.17 10.46 4.25
C GLY A 95 4.94 9.02 4.70
N ARG A 96 4.52 8.79 5.96
CA ARG A 96 4.12 7.46 6.44
C ARG A 96 2.98 6.85 5.62
N VAL A 97 1.95 7.64 5.32
CA VAL A 97 0.82 7.18 4.50
C VAL A 97 1.29 6.83 3.10
N ASN A 98 2.10 7.68 2.44
CA ASN A 98 2.59 7.40 1.10
C ASN A 98 3.46 6.12 1.05
N ILE A 99 4.36 5.94 2.01
CA ILE A 99 5.19 4.73 2.11
C ILE A 99 4.32 3.49 2.32
N LEU A 100 3.33 3.57 3.22
CA LEU A 100 2.40 2.48 3.47
C LEU A 100 1.60 2.12 2.22
N MET A 101 1.16 3.11 1.44
CA MET A 101 0.47 2.91 0.17
C MET A 101 1.39 2.21 -0.84
N VAL A 102 2.64 2.66 -1.00
CA VAL A 102 3.62 2.01 -1.89
C VAL A 102 3.78 0.54 -1.51
N VAL A 103 3.99 0.22 -0.23
CA VAL A 103 4.15 -1.16 0.25
C VAL A 103 2.89 -2.00 0.00
N PHE A 104 1.72 -1.46 0.38
CA PHE A 104 0.46 -2.17 0.25
C PHE A 104 0.13 -2.48 -1.22
N PHE A 105 0.16 -1.48 -2.10
CA PHE A 105 -0.15 -1.68 -3.52
C PHE A 105 0.86 -2.59 -4.20
N SER A 106 2.15 -2.49 -3.84
CA SER A 106 3.18 -3.40 -4.34
C SER A 106 2.90 -4.85 -3.94
N LEU A 107 2.44 -5.08 -2.70
CA LEU A 107 2.06 -6.40 -2.23
C LEU A 107 0.85 -6.95 -3.01
N CYS A 108 -0.23 -6.18 -3.13
CA CYS A 108 -1.42 -6.61 -3.89
C CYS A 108 -1.10 -6.94 -5.35
N LEU A 109 -0.33 -6.07 -6.03
CA LEU A 109 0.00 -6.26 -7.44
C LEU A 109 1.00 -7.42 -7.63
N SER A 110 1.92 -7.63 -6.67
CA SER A 110 2.81 -8.78 -6.67
C SER A 110 2.06 -10.10 -6.46
N LEU A 111 1.06 -10.13 -5.58
CA LEU A 111 0.20 -11.31 -5.38
C LEU A 111 -0.62 -11.62 -6.64
N PHE A 112 -1.21 -10.58 -7.25
CA PHE A 112 -1.96 -10.70 -8.49
C PHE A 112 -1.09 -11.27 -9.63
N LEU A 113 0.09 -10.66 -9.89
CA LEU A 113 0.99 -11.13 -10.95
C LEU A 113 1.62 -12.50 -10.66
N THR A 114 1.84 -12.84 -9.39
CA THR A 114 2.31 -14.17 -9.01
C THR A 114 1.25 -15.22 -9.28
N LEU A 115 -0.01 -14.95 -8.93
CA LEU A 115 -1.14 -15.84 -9.24
C LEU A 115 -1.35 -15.95 -10.76
N PHE A 116 -1.26 -14.84 -11.49
CA PHE A 116 -1.29 -14.83 -12.96
C PHE A 116 -0.18 -15.68 -13.57
N SER A 117 1.06 -15.54 -13.08
CA SER A 117 2.20 -16.33 -13.53
C SER A 117 2.03 -17.81 -13.23
N LEU A 118 1.46 -18.15 -12.07
CA LEU A 118 1.11 -19.52 -11.70
C LEU A 118 0.06 -20.10 -12.66
N VAL A 119 -1.03 -19.38 -12.90
CA VAL A 119 -2.10 -19.78 -13.82
C VAL A 119 -1.52 -19.97 -15.22
N LEU A 120 -0.77 -19.00 -15.75
CA LEU A 120 -0.12 -19.12 -17.05
C LEU A 120 0.78 -20.36 -17.14
N SER A 121 1.63 -20.57 -16.12
CA SER A 121 2.51 -21.73 -16.05
C SER A 121 1.75 -23.06 -16.03
N ARG A 122 0.58 -23.09 -15.40
CA ARG A 122 -0.21 -24.31 -15.23
C ARG A 122 -1.10 -24.58 -16.43
N THR A 123 -1.71 -23.56 -17.03
CA THR A 123 -2.48 -23.68 -18.27
C THR A 123 -1.65 -24.32 -19.38
N VAL A 124 -0.38 -23.90 -19.57
CA VAL A 124 0.51 -24.51 -20.58
C VAL A 124 0.72 -26.01 -20.36
N ARG A 125 0.69 -26.48 -19.11
CA ARG A 125 0.97 -27.87 -18.75
C ARG A 125 -0.28 -28.74 -18.68
N ASP A 126 -1.35 -28.20 -18.08
CA ASP A 126 -2.52 -28.93 -17.62
C ASP A 126 -3.71 -28.82 -18.61
N LEU A 127 -3.74 -27.81 -19.48
CA LEU A 127 -4.81 -27.65 -20.49
C LEU A 127 -4.96 -28.88 -21.39
N PRO A 128 -3.89 -29.51 -21.93
CA PRO A 128 -4.05 -30.72 -22.73
C PRO A 128 -4.63 -31.92 -21.95
N LEU A 129 -4.37 -31.99 -20.64
CA LEU A 129 -4.93 -33.03 -19.77
C LEU A 129 -6.43 -32.84 -19.64
N PHE A 130 -6.86 -31.60 -19.40
CA PHE A 130 -8.26 -31.24 -19.28
C PHE A 130 -9.04 -31.51 -20.57
N VAL A 131 -8.47 -31.17 -21.74
CA VAL A 131 -9.08 -31.47 -23.05
C VAL A 131 -9.27 -32.98 -23.25
N HIS A 132 -8.26 -33.78 -22.95
CA HIS A 132 -8.38 -35.24 -23.04
C HIS A 132 -9.44 -35.79 -22.08
N GLU A 133 -9.49 -35.27 -20.86
CA GLU A 133 -10.50 -35.68 -19.88
C GLU A 133 -11.94 -35.34 -20.30
N ILE A 134 -12.16 -34.20 -20.98
CA ILE A 134 -13.47 -33.85 -21.55
C ILE A 134 -13.84 -34.84 -22.66
N SER A 135 -12.89 -35.22 -23.52
CA SER A 135 -13.15 -36.21 -24.58
C SER A 135 -13.57 -37.58 -24.05
N GLU A 136 -13.09 -37.94 -22.85
CA GLU A 136 -13.43 -39.20 -22.18
C GLU A 136 -14.74 -39.12 -21.38
N SER A 137 -15.07 -37.96 -20.81
CA SER A 137 -16.26 -37.78 -19.98
C SER A 137 -16.92 -36.43 -20.24
N PRO A 138 -18.05 -36.38 -20.96
CA PRO A 138 -18.72 -35.13 -21.31
C PRO A 138 -19.25 -34.38 -20.08
N VAL A 139 -19.46 -35.06 -18.94
CA VAL A 139 -19.84 -34.41 -17.67
C VAL A 139 -18.81 -33.35 -17.24
N LYS A 140 -17.53 -33.54 -17.59
CA LYS A 140 -16.46 -32.56 -17.29
C LYS A 140 -16.57 -31.27 -18.12
N LEU A 141 -17.38 -31.26 -19.17
CA LEU A 141 -17.70 -30.04 -19.93
C LEU A 141 -18.39 -28.99 -19.03
N LEU A 142 -19.16 -29.43 -18.02
CA LEU A 142 -19.81 -28.55 -17.05
C LEU A 142 -18.81 -27.68 -16.27
N PHE A 143 -17.54 -28.11 -16.15
CA PHE A 143 -16.51 -27.29 -15.50
C PHE A 143 -16.17 -26.02 -16.30
N ILE A 144 -16.42 -25.98 -17.61
CA ILE A 144 -16.21 -24.79 -18.45
C ILE A 144 -17.13 -23.64 -18.00
N VAL A 145 -18.27 -23.94 -17.38
CA VAL A 145 -19.18 -22.92 -16.81
C VAL A 145 -18.45 -22.02 -15.80
N LEU A 146 -17.42 -22.53 -15.11
CA LEU A 146 -16.59 -21.73 -14.20
C LEU A 146 -15.88 -20.57 -14.90
N LEU A 147 -15.63 -20.65 -16.21
CA LEU A 147 -14.99 -19.58 -16.98
C LEU A 147 -15.95 -18.44 -17.36
N ILE A 148 -17.27 -18.68 -17.33
CA ILE A 148 -18.27 -17.67 -17.75
C ILE A 148 -18.15 -16.37 -16.95
N PRO A 149 -18.03 -16.38 -15.60
CA PRO A 149 -17.78 -15.16 -14.83
C PRO A 149 -16.50 -14.42 -15.25
N GLY A 150 -15.51 -15.15 -15.79
CA GLY A 150 -14.26 -14.58 -16.28
C GLY A 150 -14.40 -13.73 -17.55
N LEU A 151 -15.54 -13.79 -18.26
CA LEU A 151 -15.80 -12.93 -19.41
C LEU A 151 -16.09 -11.48 -19.01
N ILE A 152 -16.46 -11.25 -17.74
CA ILE A 152 -16.87 -9.93 -17.23
C ILE A 152 -15.65 -9.14 -16.72
N ASP A 153 -14.77 -9.78 -15.95
CA ASP A 153 -13.67 -9.11 -15.26
C ASP A 153 -12.43 -10.01 -15.18
N LEU A 154 -11.25 -9.41 -15.35
CA LEU A 154 -9.96 -10.11 -15.35
C LEU A 154 -9.66 -10.82 -14.02
N ARG A 155 -10.13 -10.27 -12.88
CA ARG A 155 -10.01 -10.87 -11.54
C ARG A 155 -10.80 -12.17 -11.50
N LEU A 156 -12.04 -12.16 -11.99
CA LEU A 156 -12.87 -13.35 -12.07
C LEU A 156 -12.30 -14.39 -13.03
N MET A 157 -11.70 -13.96 -14.14
CA MET A 157 -11.00 -14.87 -15.06
C MET A 157 -9.80 -15.54 -14.41
N LEU A 158 -9.01 -14.77 -13.64
CA LEU A 158 -7.87 -15.30 -12.92
C LEU A 158 -8.31 -16.30 -11.83
N LEU A 159 -9.37 -15.96 -11.08
CA LEU A 159 -9.93 -16.83 -10.06
C LEU A 159 -10.50 -18.12 -10.68
N SER A 160 -11.25 -18.03 -11.77
CA SER A 160 -11.86 -19.20 -12.42
C SER A 160 -10.84 -20.17 -12.99
N LEU A 161 -9.82 -19.65 -13.67
CA LEU A 161 -8.70 -20.47 -14.15
C LEU A 161 -7.94 -21.11 -12.99
N SER A 162 -7.72 -20.37 -11.89
CA SER A 162 -7.07 -20.92 -10.70
C SER A 162 -7.81 -22.12 -10.12
N VAL A 163 -9.16 -22.07 -10.12
CA VAL A 163 -10.03 -23.15 -9.64
C VAL A 163 -9.97 -24.37 -10.54
N LEU A 164 -10.03 -24.18 -11.86
CA LEU A 164 -9.93 -25.29 -12.81
C LEU A 164 -8.59 -26.00 -12.71
N LEU A 165 -7.50 -25.25 -12.53
CA LEU A 165 -6.16 -25.81 -12.43
C LEU A 165 -5.92 -26.50 -11.08
N CYS A 166 -6.70 -26.20 -10.04
CA CYS A 166 -6.59 -26.86 -8.73
C CYS A 166 -6.87 -28.37 -8.79
N PHE A 167 -7.60 -28.85 -9.79
CA PHE A 167 -7.90 -30.27 -9.95
C PHE A 167 -6.69 -31.13 -10.32
N HIS A 168 -5.72 -30.55 -11.06
CA HIS A 168 -4.46 -31.21 -11.45
C HIS A 168 -3.29 -30.88 -10.50
N MET A 169 -3.55 -30.12 -9.43
CA MET A 169 -2.56 -29.79 -8.42
C MET A 169 -2.48 -30.85 -7.31
N GLY A 170 -1.27 -31.10 -6.82
CA GLY A 170 -1.09 -31.83 -5.56
C GLY A 170 -1.60 -31.03 -4.37
N ASP A 171 -1.93 -31.70 -3.25
CA ASP A 171 -2.65 -31.07 -2.12
C ASP A 171 -1.96 -29.83 -1.57
N ARG A 172 -0.63 -29.86 -1.44
CA ARG A 172 0.15 -28.71 -0.96
C ARG A 172 0.07 -27.52 -1.92
N GLN A 173 0.12 -27.78 -3.22
CA GLN A 173 0.05 -26.74 -4.25
C GLN A 173 -1.35 -26.13 -4.28
N ARG A 174 -2.38 -26.98 -4.25
CA ARG A 174 -3.79 -26.57 -4.21
C ARG A 174 -4.10 -25.66 -3.02
N ARG A 175 -3.69 -26.05 -1.80
CA ARG A 175 -3.92 -25.23 -0.60
C ARG A 175 -3.26 -23.85 -0.70
N LEU A 176 -2.04 -23.78 -1.23
CA LEU A 176 -1.33 -22.51 -1.42
C LEU A 176 -2.00 -21.62 -2.48
N THR A 177 -2.45 -22.18 -3.60
CA THR A 177 -3.20 -21.43 -4.63
C THR A 177 -4.49 -20.85 -4.04
N LEU A 178 -5.26 -21.64 -3.31
CA LEU A 178 -6.49 -21.17 -2.66
C LEU A 178 -6.21 -20.08 -1.62
N LEU A 179 -5.16 -20.23 -0.81
CA LEU A 179 -4.74 -19.20 0.14
C LEU A 179 -4.40 -17.88 -0.58
N MET A 180 -3.66 -17.94 -1.69
CA MET A 180 -3.36 -16.74 -2.49
C MET A 180 -4.62 -16.09 -3.06
N MET A 181 -5.60 -16.87 -3.51
CA MET A 181 -6.90 -16.34 -3.96
C MET A 181 -7.63 -15.60 -2.83
N VAL A 182 -7.71 -16.20 -1.63
CA VAL A 182 -8.35 -15.58 -0.47
C VAL A 182 -7.65 -14.28 -0.08
N ILE A 183 -6.32 -14.29 0.00
CA ILE A 183 -5.54 -13.07 0.32
C ILE A 183 -5.77 -11.99 -0.74
N LEU A 184 -5.82 -12.35 -2.02
CA LEU A 184 -6.07 -11.41 -3.11
C LEU A 184 -7.48 -10.77 -3.00
N VAL A 185 -8.50 -11.57 -2.68
CA VAL A 185 -9.87 -11.07 -2.45
C VAL A 185 -9.93 -10.13 -1.26
N ILE A 186 -9.29 -10.48 -0.14
CA ILE A 186 -9.17 -9.58 1.03
C ILE A 186 -8.50 -8.27 0.62
N GLY A 187 -7.47 -8.34 -0.23
CA GLY A 187 -6.81 -7.19 -0.83
C GLY A 187 -7.77 -6.26 -1.59
N PHE A 188 -8.79 -6.80 -2.27
CA PHE A 188 -9.80 -5.99 -2.97
C PHE A 188 -10.71 -5.20 -2.02
N PHE A 189 -11.12 -5.80 -0.89
CA PHE A 189 -11.86 -5.05 0.15
C PHE A 189 -11.01 -3.92 0.72
N PHE A 190 -9.73 -4.18 0.99
CA PHE A 190 -8.84 -3.15 1.50
C PHE A 190 -8.60 -2.04 0.46
N TYR A 191 -8.49 -2.38 -0.83
CA TYR A 191 -8.41 -1.38 -1.90
C TYR A 191 -9.64 -0.46 -1.94
N ASP A 192 -10.84 -1.03 -1.89
CA ASP A 192 -12.08 -0.24 -1.84
C ASP A 192 -12.11 0.67 -0.60
N PHE A 193 -11.65 0.16 0.55
CA PHE A 193 -11.55 0.94 1.78
C PHE A 193 -10.54 2.10 1.68
N LEU A 194 -9.38 1.86 1.08
CA LEU A 194 -8.39 2.90 0.82
C LEU A 194 -8.94 3.97 -0.11
N LYS A 195 -9.66 3.58 -1.17
CA LYS A 195 -10.31 4.52 -2.10
C LYS A 195 -11.27 5.45 -1.36
N VAL A 196 -12.11 4.89 -0.48
CA VAL A 196 -13.01 5.70 0.37
C VAL A 196 -12.21 6.60 1.32
N SER A 197 -11.14 6.08 1.93
CA SER A 197 -10.30 6.85 2.87
C SER A 197 -9.63 8.06 2.20
N VAL A 198 -9.16 7.89 0.96
CA VAL A 198 -8.59 8.98 0.15
C VAL A 198 -9.67 10.01 -0.19
N ASN A 199 -10.85 9.57 -0.62
CA ASN A 199 -11.97 10.47 -0.91
C ASN A 199 -12.43 11.25 0.33
N VAL A 200 -12.44 10.62 1.51
CA VAL A 200 -12.74 11.30 2.78
C VAL A 200 -11.69 12.36 3.08
N LYS A 201 -10.40 12.05 2.88
CA LYS A 201 -9.31 13.00 3.09
C LYS A 201 -9.44 14.25 2.20
N THR A 202 -9.99 14.12 1.00
CA THR A 202 -10.22 15.26 0.09
C THR A 202 -11.45 16.10 0.44
N THR A 203 -12.31 15.64 1.37
CA THR A 203 -13.47 16.43 1.80
C THR A 203 -13.06 17.68 2.57
N LEU A 204 -13.87 18.73 2.47
CA LEU A 204 -13.62 20.02 3.12
C LEU A 204 -13.35 19.89 4.63
N PRO A 205 -14.14 19.13 5.44
CA PRO A 205 -13.88 19.01 6.87
C PRO A 205 -12.52 18.36 7.18
N ALA A 206 -12.18 17.25 6.51
CA ALA A 206 -10.92 16.56 6.74
C ALA A 206 -9.71 17.43 6.36
N LYS A 207 -9.79 18.13 5.21
CA LYS A 207 -8.76 19.05 4.75
C LYS A 207 -8.63 20.26 5.68
N ALA A 208 -9.74 20.82 6.14
CA ALA A 208 -9.75 21.94 7.09
C ALA A 208 -9.09 21.57 8.43
N ILE A 209 -9.45 20.41 8.99
CA ILE A 209 -8.84 19.87 10.22
C ILE A 209 -7.33 19.68 10.02
N GLU A 210 -6.89 19.06 8.92
CA GLU A 210 -5.46 18.85 8.64
C GLU A 210 -4.71 20.19 8.55
N LEU A 211 -5.23 21.16 7.80
CA LEU A 211 -4.55 22.43 7.54
C LEU A 211 -4.42 23.31 8.78
N VAL A 212 -5.46 23.40 9.61
CA VAL A 212 -5.41 24.18 10.85
C VAL A 212 -4.44 23.57 11.84
N ASN A 213 -4.51 22.26 12.07
CA ASN A 213 -3.67 21.60 13.08
C ASN A 213 -2.22 21.39 12.64
N THR A 214 -1.88 21.74 11.40
CA THR A 214 -0.49 21.72 10.88
C THR A 214 0.07 23.12 10.62
N ASP A 215 -0.58 24.17 11.14
CA ASP A 215 -0.20 25.59 10.94
C ASP A 215 -0.13 26.02 9.46
N ARG A 216 -0.84 25.33 8.55
CA ARG A 216 -0.77 25.62 7.10
C ARG A 216 -1.77 26.66 6.62
N SER A 217 -3.03 26.58 7.08
CA SER A 217 -4.08 27.52 6.69
C SER A 217 -5.29 27.42 7.61
N ASN A 218 -5.89 28.56 7.91
CA ASN A 218 -7.09 28.67 8.75
C ASN A 218 -8.37 28.89 7.93
N ILE A 219 -8.24 29.40 6.70
CA ILE A 219 -9.37 29.81 5.84
C ILE A 219 -10.39 28.68 5.61
N PRO A 220 -9.96 27.44 5.27
CA PRO A 220 -10.92 26.36 5.01
C PRO A 220 -11.71 25.94 6.25
N ALA A 221 -11.15 26.15 7.45
CA ALA A 221 -11.84 25.83 8.69
C ALA A 221 -12.88 26.88 9.07
N ILE A 222 -12.58 28.16 8.88
CA ILE A 222 -13.51 29.26 9.18
C ILE A 222 -14.73 29.23 8.26
N THR A 223 -14.51 28.90 7.00
CA THR A 223 -15.59 28.87 5.99
C THR A 223 -16.32 27.54 5.94
N GLY A 224 -15.64 26.44 6.34
CA GLY A 224 -16.10 25.08 6.06
C GLY A 224 -16.50 24.24 7.26
N LEU A 225 -16.07 24.59 8.48
CA LEU A 225 -16.42 23.83 9.69
C LEU A 225 -17.59 24.48 10.42
N LYS A 226 -18.50 23.65 10.97
CA LYS A 226 -19.70 24.11 11.67
C LYS A 226 -19.50 24.07 13.19
N GLU A 227 -20.08 25.04 13.90
CA GLU A 227 -19.99 25.18 15.37
C GLU A 227 -20.59 23.99 16.17
N GLY A 228 -21.48 23.21 15.54
CA GLY A 228 -22.11 22.01 16.10
C GLY A 228 -21.50 20.67 15.66
N GLY A 229 -20.33 20.68 15.00
CA GLY A 229 -19.68 19.46 14.50
C GLY A 229 -19.22 18.49 15.61
N GLN A 230 -18.70 17.33 15.19
CA GLN A 230 -17.98 16.41 16.09
C GLN A 230 -16.78 17.13 16.74
N PHE A 231 -16.25 16.60 17.84
CA PHE A 231 -15.14 17.20 18.59
C PHE A 231 -14.02 17.73 17.69
N ASP A 232 -13.51 16.92 16.74
CA ASP A 232 -12.40 17.32 15.86
C ASP A 232 -12.73 18.53 14.98
N GLU A 233 -13.96 18.59 14.45
CA GLU A 233 -14.46 19.68 13.61
C GLU A 233 -14.64 20.96 14.45
N GLY A 234 -15.32 20.86 15.59
CA GLY A 234 -15.54 22.00 16.48
C GLY A 234 -14.23 22.53 17.08
N PHE A 235 -13.34 21.65 17.54
CA PHE A 235 -12.04 22.02 18.08
C PHE A 235 -11.16 22.71 17.03
N SER A 236 -11.13 22.18 15.81
CA SER A 236 -10.34 22.77 14.71
C SER A 236 -10.93 24.09 14.22
N HIS A 237 -12.26 24.25 14.29
CA HIS A 237 -12.91 25.53 14.00
C HIS A 237 -12.59 26.57 15.08
N ALA A 238 -12.66 26.21 16.36
CA ALA A 238 -12.30 27.11 17.44
C ALA A 238 -10.81 27.51 17.36
N LEU A 239 -9.96 26.57 16.97
CA LEU A 239 -8.54 26.81 16.78
C LEU A 239 -8.26 27.77 15.60
N SER A 240 -9.04 27.68 14.50
CA SER A 240 -8.87 28.62 13.39
C SER A 240 -9.28 30.04 13.78
N LEU A 241 -10.36 30.21 14.54
CA LEU A 241 -10.78 31.51 15.09
C LEU A 241 -9.74 32.10 16.07
N LEU A 242 -9.15 31.25 16.92
CA LEU A 242 -8.05 31.62 17.82
C LEU A 242 -6.86 32.19 17.04
N LYS A 243 -6.48 31.55 15.93
CA LYS A 243 -5.34 31.96 15.10
C LYS A 243 -5.59 33.24 14.32
N GLU A 244 -6.83 33.47 13.88
CA GLU A 244 -7.24 34.72 13.24
C GLU A 244 -7.54 35.85 14.25
N LYS A 245 -7.22 35.64 15.54
CA LYS A 245 -7.43 36.62 16.62
C LYS A 245 -8.89 37.05 16.81
N LYS A 246 -9.85 36.22 16.36
CA LYS A 246 -11.29 36.42 16.61
C LYS A 246 -11.65 35.94 18.03
N THR A 247 -11.07 36.59 19.03
CA THR A 247 -11.05 36.12 20.43
C THR A 247 -12.44 35.87 21.00
N GLY A 248 -13.40 36.77 20.76
CA GLY A 248 -14.76 36.61 21.27
C GLY A 248 -15.51 35.40 20.70
N GLU A 249 -15.41 35.18 19.39
CA GLU A 249 -15.99 34.00 18.71
C GLU A 249 -15.32 32.71 19.20
N ALA A 250 -13.98 32.70 19.29
CA ALA A 250 -13.22 31.54 19.76
C ALA A 250 -13.57 31.16 21.21
N ILE A 251 -13.72 32.13 22.12
CA ILE A 251 -14.13 31.89 23.52
C ILE A 251 -15.50 31.24 23.56
N ARG A 252 -16.49 31.76 22.81
CA ARG A 252 -17.84 31.18 22.77
C ARG A 252 -17.79 29.72 22.30
N LEU A 253 -17.04 29.45 21.22
CA LEU A 253 -16.99 28.11 20.66
C LEU A 253 -16.28 27.12 21.59
N TYR A 254 -15.13 27.49 22.17
CA TYR A 254 -14.46 26.63 23.16
C TYR A 254 -15.27 26.43 24.45
N ALA A 255 -16.01 27.44 24.92
CA ALA A 255 -16.91 27.28 26.05
C ALA A 255 -17.99 26.23 25.75
N SER A 256 -18.62 26.30 24.56
CA SER A 256 -19.59 25.29 24.11
C SER A 256 -18.99 23.88 23.96
N LEU A 257 -17.69 23.78 23.65
CA LEU A 257 -17.00 22.49 23.58
C LEU A 257 -16.71 21.95 24.97
N SER A 258 -16.37 22.82 25.94
CA SER A 258 -16.08 22.42 27.31
C SER A 258 -17.30 21.86 28.04
N GLU A 259 -18.51 22.27 27.66
CA GLU A 259 -19.76 21.71 28.18
C GLU A 259 -20.01 20.29 27.68
N ARG A 260 -19.54 19.96 26.48
CA ARG A 260 -19.81 18.69 25.79
C ARG A 260 -18.68 17.67 25.92
N TYR A 261 -17.45 18.14 26.07
CA TYR A 261 -16.24 17.32 26.00
C TYR A 261 -15.30 17.62 27.17
N ARG A 262 -14.85 16.56 27.83
CA ARG A 262 -13.87 16.65 28.94
C ARG A 262 -12.45 16.48 28.39
N ASP A 263 -11.94 17.51 27.72
CA ASP A 263 -10.57 17.54 27.17
C ASP A 263 -9.79 18.76 27.70
N PRO A 264 -8.60 18.58 28.32
CA PRO A 264 -7.83 19.67 28.94
C PRO A 264 -7.37 20.72 27.92
N ARG A 265 -7.22 20.36 26.64
CA ARG A 265 -6.80 21.29 25.58
C ARG A 265 -7.82 22.40 25.34
N ILE A 266 -9.09 22.11 25.64
CA ILE A 266 -10.17 23.11 25.55
C ILE A 266 -9.90 24.22 26.58
N ASP A 267 -9.64 23.88 27.84
CA ASP A 267 -9.41 24.87 28.88
C ASP A 267 -8.04 25.56 28.73
N VAL A 268 -7.02 24.86 28.23
CA VAL A 268 -5.76 25.51 27.82
C VAL A 268 -6.02 26.58 26.78
N ASN A 269 -6.82 26.29 25.75
CA ASN A 269 -7.10 27.25 24.69
C ASN A 269 -8.03 28.38 25.16
N LEU A 270 -8.97 28.11 26.08
CA LEU A 270 -9.75 29.15 26.76
C LEU A 270 -8.86 30.06 27.60
N GLY A 271 -7.95 29.49 28.39
CA GLY A 271 -7.01 30.25 29.21
C GLY A 271 -6.11 31.13 28.36
N TYR A 272 -5.60 30.60 27.24
CA TYR A 272 -4.86 31.38 26.24
C TYR A 272 -5.67 32.57 25.72
N LEU A 273 -6.94 32.35 25.35
CA LEU A 273 -7.81 33.41 24.84
C LEU A 273 -8.17 34.46 25.91
N TYR A 274 -8.38 34.04 27.16
CA TYR A 274 -8.61 34.97 28.28
C TYR A 274 -7.38 35.81 28.59
N ALA A 275 -6.18 35.22 28.55
CA ALA A 275 -4.93 35.94 28.72
C ALA A 275 -4.73 36.98 27.60
N LEU A 276 -5.00 36.62 26.34
CA LEU A 276 -5.00 37.58 25.22
C LEU A 276 -6.03 38.70 25.38
N ALA A 277 -7.14 38.44 26.07
CA ALA A 277 -8.18 39.43 26.37
C ALA A 277 -7.89 40.26 27.63
N GLY A 278 -6.72 40.09 28.28
CA GLY A 278 -6.35 40.77 29.52
C GLY A 278 -7.13 40.30 30.76
N LYS A 279 -7.82 39.16 30.68
CA LYS A 279 -8.61 38.59 31.78
C LYS A 279 -7.79 37.54 32.53
N THR A 280 -6.76 38.01 33.22
CA THR A 280 -5.71 37.18 33.84
C THR A 280 -6.25 36.16 34.84
N GLU A 281 -7.24 36.54 35.66
CA GLU A 281 -7.86 35.66 36.67
C GLU A 281 -8.61 34.50 35.99
N ARG A 282 -9.39 34.80 34.95
CA ARG A 282 -10.10 33.77 34.16
C ARG A 282 -9.15 32.88 33.37
N ALA A 283 -8.00 33.41 32.95
CA ALA A 283 -6.97 32.63 32.30
C ALA A 283 -6.39 31.59 33.26
N GLU A 284 -6.01 32.02 34.47
CA GLU A 284 -5.51 31.16 35.53
C GLU A 284 -6.50 30.06 35.91
N GLU A 285 -7.77 30.42 36.18
CA GLU A 285 -8.83 29.46 36.46
C GLU A 285 -8.97 28.42 35.34
N SER A 286 -8.84 28.85 34.08
CA SER A 286 -8.94 27.93 32.93
C SER A 286 -7.75 26.98 32.87
N PHE A 287 -6.52 27.46 33.11
CA PHE A 287 -5.36 26.58 33.17
C PHE A 287 -5.43 25.60 34.34
N GLN A 288 -5.95 26.02 35.50
CA GLN A 288 -6.18 25.14 36.64
C GLN A 288 -7.24 24.08 36.31
N ARG A 289 -8.37 24.44 35.69
CA ARG A 289 -9.37 23.47 35.20
C ARG A 289 -8.80 22.47 34.21
N ALA A 290 -7.85 22.87 33.35
CA ALA A 290 -7.16 21.93 32.48
C ALA A 290 -6.42 20.86 33.29
N LEU A 291 -5.71 21.28 34.34
CA LEU A 291 -4.92 20.41 35.22
C LEU A 291 -5.79 19.50 36.12
N GLU A 292 -6.99 19.94 36.49
CA GLU A 292 -7.98 19.09 37.17
C GLU A 292 -8.46 17.92 36.29
N LYS A 293 -8.44 18.09 34.96
CA LYS A 293 -8.81 17.04 34.00
C LYS A 293 -7.65 16.08 33.77
N THR A 294 -6.49 16.60 33.38
CA THR A 294 -5.28 15.81 33.11
C THR A 294 -4.06 16.72 33.14
N GLU A 295 -2.90 16.20 33.58
CA GLU A 295 -1.65 16.94 33.48
C GLU A 295 -1.39 17.42 32.04
N SER A 296 -1.03 18.70 31.90
CA SER A 296 -0.76 19.33 30.61
C SER A 296 0.48 20.20 30.70
N ALA A 297 1.48 19.89 29.87
CA ALA A 297 2.68 20.70 29.76
C ALA A 297 2.37 22.14 29.36
N SER A 298 1.39 22.33 28.46
CA SER A 298 0.94 23.66 28.03
C SER A 298 0.28 24.44 29.16
N ALA A 299 -0.57 23.79 29.98
CA ALA A 299 -1.23 24.45 31.12
C ALA A 299 -0.20 24.88 32.18
N TYR A 300 0.71 23.99 32.57
CA TYR A 300 1.79 24.31 33.51
C TYR A 300 2.70 25.42 32.97
N TYR A 301 3.08 25.38 31.69
CA TYR A 301 3.87 26.44 31.08
C TYR A 301 3.12 27.79 31.14
N ASN A 302 1.84 27.80 30.80
CA ASN A 302 1.06 29.03 30.83
C ASN A 302 0.88 29.61 32.25
N LEU A 303 0.67 28.76 33.26
CA LEU A 303 0.69 29.19 34.66
C LEU A 303 2.04 29.77 35.06
N SER A 304 3.15 29.17 34.60
CA SER A 304 4.48 29.73 34.88
C SER A 304 4.66 31.14 34.30
N MET A 305 4.08 31.41 33.13
CA MET A 305 4.10 32.73 32.52
C MET A 305 3.24 33.73 33.32
N LEU A 306 2.02 33.36 33.72
CA LEU A 306 1.15 34.22 34.53
C LEU A 306 1.79 34.56 35.89
N TYR A 307 2.41 33.59 36.55
CA TYR A 307 3.08 33.79 37.84
C TYR A 307 4.33 34.66 37.69
N SER A 308 5.08 34.49 36.59
CA SER A 308 6.21 35.36 36.25
C SER A 308 5.76 36.82 36.04
N GLU A 309 4.63 37.03 35.35
CA GLU A 309 4.05 38.36 35.15
C GLU A 309 3.62 39.02 36.47
N ARG A 310 3.22 38.22 37.46
CA ARG A 310 2.90 38.67 38.83
C ARG A 310 4.12 38.76 39.76
N LEU A 311 5.34 38.57 39.25
CA LEU A 311 6.60 38.56 40.01
C LEU A 311 6.70 37.45 41.08
N ASP A 312 5.84 36.42 41.02
CA ASP A 312 6.01 35.20 41.82
C ASP A 312 6.91 34.21 41.08
N PHE A 313 8.21 34.48 41.14
CA PHE A 313 9.22 33.66 40.46
C PHE A 313 9.31 32.24 41.04
N LYS A 314 8.98 32.05 42.32
CA LYS A 314 9.03 30.73 42.95
C LYS A 314 7.93 29.82 42.40
N GLY A 315 6.69 30.32 42.35
CA GLY A 315 5.58 29.59 41.73
C GLY A 315 5.81 29.39 40.22
N ALA A 316 6.35 30.40 39.54
CA ALA A 316 6.68 30.30 38.13
C ALA A 316 7.69 29.17 37.84
N ASP A 317 8.79 29.10 38.59
CA ASP A 317 9.82 28.07 38.41
C ASP A 317 9.25 26.67 38.67
N GLU A 318 8.42 26.50 39.70
CA GLU A 318 7.78 25.22 40.00
C GLU A 318 6.91 24.73 38.83
N PHE A 319 6.05 25.60 38.30
CA PHE A 319 5.20 25.24 37.17
C PHE A 319 6.00 25.01 35.88
N PHE A 320 7.03 25.82 35.63
CA PHE A 320 7.88 25.65 34.48
C PHE A 320 8.61 24.29 34.50
N LEU A 321 9.15 23.89 35.66
CA LEU A 321 9.79 22.58 35.83
C LEU A 321 8.83 21.42 35.60
N LYS A 322 7.57 21.53 36.06
CA LYS A 322 6.52 20.53 35.77
C LYS A 322 6.24 20.43 34.27
N ALA A 323 6.11 21.57 33.58
CA ALA A 323 5.89 21.60 32.13
C ALA A 323 7.02 20.90 31.35
N VAL A 324 8.26 21.21 31.70
CA VAL A 324 9.46 20.63 31.09
C VAL A 324 9.55 19.12 31.36
N LYS A 325 9.24 18.69 32.59
CA LYS A 325 9.26 17.26 32.96
C LYS A 325 8.24 16.45 32.16
N LEU A 326 7.09 17.04 31.83
CA LEU A 326 6.05 16.39 31.04
C LEU A 326 6.36 16.32 29.55
N ASP A 327 6.81 17.44 28.95
CA ASP A 327 7.08 17.49 27.51
C ASP A 327 8.19 18.50 27.18
N PHE A 328 9.43 18.12 27.53
CA PHE A 328 10.62 18.92 27.22
C PHE A 328 10.72 19.29 25.72
N PRO A 329 10.52 18.36 24.75
CA PRO A 329 10.58 18.71 23.34
C PRO A 329 9.56 19.79 22.94
N ARG A 330 8.32 19.72 23.45
CA ARG A 330 7.28 20.71 23.13
C ARG A 330 7.58 22.07 23.73
N VAL A 331 7.94 22.13 25.03
CA VAL A 331 8.23 23.38 25.73
C VAL A 331 9.44 24.08 25.09
N THR A 332 10.51 23.33 24.81
CA THR A 332 11.70 23.90 24.15
C THR A 332 11.42 24.37 22.73
N ALA A 333 10.70 23.57 21.92
CA ALA A 333 10.32 23.98 20.57
C ALA A 333 9.47 25.26 20.56
N PHE A 334 8.55 25.42 21.52
CA PHE A 334 7.76 26.63 21.67
C PHE A 334 8.63 27.84 22.05
N ARG A 335 9.50 27.72 23.06
CA ARG A 335 10.38 28.80 23.49
C ARG A 335 11.33 29.26 22.38
N GLU A 336 11.90 28.32 21.63
CA GLU A 336 12.77 28.66 20.50
C GLU A 336 12.00 29.35 19.37
N LYS A 337 10.78 28.89 19.05
CA LYS A 337 9.89 29.58 18.10
C LYS A 337 9.58 31.01 18.56
N ASN A 338 9.28 31.20 19.84
CA ASN A 338 8.93 32.50 20.39
C ASN A 338 10.12 33.47 20.46
N LYS A 339 11.35 32.97 20.71
CA LYS A 339 12.58 33.77 20.62
C LYS A 339 12.82 34.29 19.20
N GLN A 340 12.59 33.46 18.19
CA GLN A 340 12.82 33.83 16.78
C GLN A 340 11.79 34.83 16.25
N SER A 341 10.57 34.78 16.77
CA SER A 341 9.50 35.72 16.44
C SER A 341 8.56 35.83 17.63
N PRO A 342 8.65 36.89 18.47
CA PRO A 342 7.81 37.06 19.65
C PRO A 342 6.36 37.35 19.24
N LYS A 343 5.62 36.27 18.95
CA LYS A 343 4.24 36.29 18.45
C LYS A 343 3.24 35.80 19.50
N ALA A 344 3.67 35.05 20.52
CA ALA A 344 2.76 34.51 21.53
C ALA A 344 3.47 34.25 22.88
N THR A 345 3.02 34.91 23.94
CA THR A 345 3.49 34.67 25.32
C THR A 345 3.03 33.31 25.85
N PHE A 346 1.81 32.90 25.47
CA PHE A 346 1.15 31.69 25.96
C PHE A 346 1.13 30.58 24.90
N MET A 347 1.13 29.33 25.35
CA MET A 347 0.94 28.13 24.53
C MET A 347 -0.55 27.84 24.33
N TYR A 348 -0.89 27.38 23.12
CA TYR A 348 -2.19 26.77 22.83
C TYR A 348 -1.97 25.35 22.27
N ASP A 349 -3.00 24.51 22.40
CA ASP A 349 -2.99 23.11 21.99
C ASP A 349 -3.71 22.88 20.66
N GLN A 350 -3.28 21.83 19.96
CA GLN A 350 -3.77 21.40 18.65
C GLN A 350 -4.12 19.91 18.70
N LEU A 351 -4.89 19.43 17.72
CA LEU A 351 -5.05 17.99 17.50
C LEU A 351 -3.72 17.39 17.04
N LYS A 352 -3.36 16.23 17.59
CA LYS A 352 -2.20 15.48 17.15
C LYS A 352 -2.47 14.91 15.76
N ALA A 353 -1.42 14.70 14.98
CA ALA A 353 -1.54 14.10 13.66
C ALA A 353 -2.24 12.72 13.66
N GLN A 354 -2.10 11.96 14.76
CA GLN A 354 -2.78 10.68 14.93
C GLN A 354 -4.30 10.84 15.06
N GLU A 355 -4.77 11.91 15.71
CA GLU A 355 -6.19 12.20 15.90
C GLU A 355 -6.84 12.64 14.58
N VAL A 356 -6.14 13.49 13.82
CA VAL A 356 -6.55 13.85 12.45
C VAL A 356 -6.66 12.61 11.55
N PHE A 357 -5.71 11.69 11.67
CA PHE A 357 -5.74 10.44 10.92
C PHE A 357 -6.88 9.51 11.36
N SER A 358 -7.15 9.40 12.67
CA SER A 358 -8.26 8.61 13.18
C SER A 358 -9.62 9.16 12.75
N TYR A 359 -9.78 10.49 12.70
CA TYR A 359 -10.98 11.13 12.17
C TYR A 359 -11.26 10.68 10.72
N ILE A 360 -10.23 10.69 9.86
CA ILE A 360 -10.34 10.25 8.46
C ILE A 360 -10.74 8.77 8.41
N LEU A 361 -10.06 7.91 9.17
CA LEU A 361 -10.34 6.46 9.16
C LEU A 361 -11.74 6.12 9.68
N GLN A 362 -12.18 6.74 10.77
CA GLN A 362 -13.51 6.49 11.32
C GLN A 362 -14.60 6.94 10.35
N ARG A 363 -14.42 8.11 9.71
CA ARG A 363 -15.35 8.60 8.70
C ARG A 363 -15.36 7.71 7.46
N ALA A 364 -14.19 7.23 7.02
CA ALA A 364 -14.07 6.27 5.93
C ALA A 364 -14.77 4.95 6.25
N ALA A 365 -14.59 4.42 7.47
CA ALA A 365 -15.26 3.20 7.91
C ALA A 365 -16.79 3.33 7.92
N ARG A 366 -17.34 4.48 8.34
CA ARG A 366 -18.78 4.74 8.29
C ARG A 366 -19.32 4.81 6.86
N GLN A 367 -18.54 5.39 5.94
CA GLN A 367 -18.92 5.53 4.53
C GLN A 367 -18.61 4.30 3.67
N TYR A 368 -17.84 3.35 4.21
CA TYR A 368 -17.35 2.22 3.43
C TYR A 368 -18.49 1.33 2.92
N ARG A 369 -18.49 1.13 1.61
CA ARG A 369 -19.33 0.16 0.91
C ARG A 369 -18.45 -0.56 -0.10
N PRO A 370 -18.34 -1.91 -0.04
CA PRO A 370 -17.55 -2.66 -1.02
C PRO A 370 -18.14 -2.48 -2.42
N SER A 371 -17.29 -2.41 -3.43
CA SER A 371 -17.72 -2.31 -4.82
C SER A 371 -18.45 -3.59 -5.26
N ARG A 372 -19.31 -3.48 -6.29
CA ARG A 372 -19.98 -4.64 -6.89
C ARG A 372 -18.97 -5.69 -7.36
N GLU A 373 -17.86 -5.25 -7.93
CA GLU A 373 -16.76 -6.10 -8.40
C GLU A 373 -16.12 -6.92 -7.27
N THR A 374 -15.87 -6.28 -6.12
CA THR A 374 -15.34 -6.95 -4.92
C THR A 374 -16.34 -7.98 -4.37
N LEU A 375 -17.64 -7.64 -4.36
CA LEU A 375 -18.70 -8.56 -3.96
C LEU A 375 -18.81 -9.77 -4.89
N TYR A 376 -18.75 -9.57 -6.22
CA TYR A 376 -18.77 -10.68 -7.17
C TYR A 376 -17.53 -11.56 -7.03
N SER A 377 -16.34 -10.96 -6.85
CA SER A 377 -15.09 -11.69 -6.66
C SER A 377 -15.08 -12.53 -5.37
N SER A 378 -15.65 -12.01 -4.30
CA SER A 378 -15.75 -12.73 -3.03
C SER A 378 -16.78 -13.85 -3.08
N ALA A 379 -17.98 -13.59 -3.63
CA ALA A 379 -19.01 -14.61 -3.84
C ALA A 379 -18.50 -15.74 -4.74
N PHE A 380 -17.83 -15.41 -5.85
CA PHE A 380 -17.23 -16.40 -6.74
C PHE A 380 -16.14 -17.22 -6.04
N SER A 381 -15.32 -16.60 -5.19
CA SER A 381 -14.27 -17.32 -4.45
C SER A 381 -14.83 -18.31 -3.43
N VAL A 382 -15.93 -17.96 -2.75
CA VAL A 382 -16.65 -18.88 -1.85
C VAL A 382 -17.26 -20.03 -2.66
N PHE A 383 -17.97 -19.72 -3.75
CA PHE A 383 -18.53 -20.71 -4.65
C PHE A 383 -17.46 -21.66 -5.19
N ALA A 384 -16.33 -21.14 -5.63
CA ALA A 384 -15.19 -21.89 -6.11
C ALA A 384 -14.62 -22.88 -5.07
N ILE A 385 -14.46 -22.44 -3.82
CA ILE A 385 -13.98 -23.30 -2.72
C ILE A 385 -14.97 -24.43 -2.46
N LEU A 386 -16.27 -24.11 -2.37
CA LEU A 386 -17.34 -25.11 -2.21
C LEU A 386 -17.38 -26.08 -3.39
N PHE A 387 -17.22 -25.56 -4.61
CA PHE A 387 -17.20 -26.35 -5.84
C PHE A 387 -16.07 -27.38 -5.83
N ILE A 388 -14.85 -26.98 -5.47
CA ILE A 388 -13.71 -27.90 -5.34
C ILE A 388 -13.98 -28.97 -4.26
N ALA A 389 -14.59 -28.59 -3.14
CA ALA A 389 -14.91 -29.52 -2.06
C ALA A 389 -15.93 -30.58 -2.49
N LEU A 390 -16.98 -30.19 -3.21
CA LEU A 390 -18.07 -31.08 -3.64
C LEU A 390 -17.70 -31.96 -4.85
N SER A 391 -16.88 -31.43 -5.77
CA SER A 391 -16.51 -32.12 -7.02
C SER A 391 -15.46 -33.23 -6.84
N GLY A 392 -14.94 -33.44 -5.62
CA GLY A 392 -13.95 -34.48 -5.32
C GLY A 392 -14.37 -35.89 -5.74
N LYS A 393 -15.67 -36.21 -5.70
CA LYS A 393 -16.21 -37.52 -6.15
C LYS A 393 -16.28 -37.67 -7.67
N LEU A 394 -16.41 -36.57 -8.41
CA LEU A 394 -16.53 -36.54 -9.88
C LEU A 394 -15.16 -36.59 -10.57
N TYR A 395 -14.08 -36.26 -9.86
CA TYR A 395 -12.72 -36.15 -10.41
C TYR A 395 -11.85 -37.41 -10.23
N LYS A 396 -12.45 -38.61 -10.28
CA LYS A 396 -11.77 -39.90 -10.05
C LYS A 396 -10.87 -40.35 -11.20
N HIS A 397 -11.19 -40.00 -12.44
CA HIS A 397 -10.41 -40.40 -13.62
C HIS A 397 -9.54 -39.23 -14.09
N ARG A 398 -8.29 -39.20 -13.65
CA ARG A 398 -7.32 -38.16 -14.01
C ARG A 398 -6.46 -38.60 -15.19
N ALA A 399 -6.28 -37.71 -16.15
CA ALA A 399 -5.30 -37.87 -17.19
C ALA A 399 -3.91 -37.48 -16.68
N ILE A 400 -2.89 -38.24 -17.06
CA ILE A 400 -1.51 -38.01 -16.70
C ILE A 400 -0.69 -37.90 -17.98
N LYS A 401 0.36 -37.08 -17.94
CA LYS A 401 1.34 -36.97 -19.01
C LYS A 401 2.55 -37.82 -18.69
N CYS A 402 2.94 -38.70 -19.61
CA CYS A 402 4.18 -39.45 -19.48
C CYS A 402 5.36 -38.47 -19.36
N PRO A 403 6.18 -38.55 -18.30
CA PRO A 403 7.26 -37.59 -18.05
C PRO A 403 8.37 -37.65 -19.09
N LYS A 404 8.50 -38.78 -19.80
CA LYS A 404 9.58 -39.02 -20.78
C LYS A 404 9.19 -38.62 -22.20
N CYS A 405 8.03 -39.06 -22.69
CA CYS A 405 7.63 -38.85 -24.09
C CYS A 405 6.48 -37.86 -24.28
N GLY A 406 5.85 -37.40 -23.19
CA GLY A 406 4.74 -36.46 -23.25
C GLY A 406 3.37 -37.04 -23.63
N LYS A 407 3.27 -38.37 -23.83
CA LYS A 407 1.99 -39.05 -24.16
C LYS A 407 0.98 -38.87 -23.02
N ILE A 408 -0.20 -38.36 -23.34
CA ILE A 408 -1.32 -38.24 -22.41
C ILE A 408 -2.05 -39.57 -22.37
N HIS A 409 -2.36 -40.06 -21.17
CA HIS A 409 -3.10 -41.29 -20.94
C HIS A 409 -3.89 -41.17 -19.64
N CYS A 410 -5.02 -41.87 -19.55
CA CYS A 410 -5.79 -42.02 -18.32
C CYS A 410 -6.05 -43.50 -18.04
N ILE A 411 -6.71 -43.80 -16.91
CA ILE A 411 -7.00 -45.19 -16.50
C ILE A 411 -7.91 -45.96 -17.48
N ARG A 412 -8.63 -45.24 -18.37
CA ARG A 412 -9.39 -45.85 -19.47
C ARG A 412 -8.51 -46.18 -20.67
N CYS A 413 -7.51 -45.34 -20.96
CA CYS A 413 -6.58 -45.57 -22.07
C CYS A 413 -5.56 -46.66 -21.75
N GLU A 414 -5.05 -46.69 -20.52
CA GLU A 414 -4.10 -47.71 -20.03
C GLU A 414 -4.55 -48.13 -18.62
N ARG A 415 -4.89 -49.42 -18.43
CA ARG A 415 -5.43 -49.94 -17.15
C ARG A 415 -4.45 -49.78 -15.97
N HIS A 416 -3.14 -49.76 -16.25
CA HIS A 416 -2.10 -49.65 -15.23
C HIS A 416 -1.24 -48.41 -15.47
N PHE A 417 -1.05 -47.60 -14.42
CA PHE A 417 -0.01 -46.58 -14.41
C PHE A 417 1.31 -47.24 -14.05
N TYR A 418 2.23 -47.29 -15.00
CA TYR A 418 3.58 -47.83 -14.76
C TYR A 418 4.43 -46.82 -13.97
N TRP A 419 5.56 -47.30 -13.42
CA TRP A 419 6.48 -46.56 -12.54
C TRP A 419 6.58 -45.05 -12.85
N ASN A 420 6.28 -44.21 -11.85
CA ASN A 420 6.30 -42.74 -11.96
C ASN A 420 5.42 -42.13 -13.08
N GLY A 421 4.33 -42.81 -13.46
CA GLY A 421 3.38 -42.32 -14.48
C GLY A 421 3.91 -42.44 -15.91
N LEU A 422 4.80 -43.40 -16.17
CA LEU A 422 5.24 -43.74 -17.52
C LEU A 422 4.09 -44.42 -18.29
N CYS A 423 3.95 -44.09 -19.57
CA CYS A 423 3.08 -44.86 -20.45
C CYS A 423 3.69 -46.23 -20.77
N GLY A 424 2.85 -47.20 -21.15
CA GLY A 424 3.27 -48.57 -21.44
C GLY A 424 4.47 -48.67 -22.38
N SER A 425 4.47 -47.93 -23.50
CA SER A 425 5.59 -47.94 -24.47
C SER A 425 6.92 -47.42 -23.90
N CYS A 426 6.88 -46.46 -22.97
CA CYS A 426 8.09 -45.94 -22.34
C CYS A 426 8.60 -46.90 -21.26
N TYR A 427 7.69 -47.54 -20.52
CA TYR A 427 8.06 -48.55 -19.55
C TYR A 427 8.70 -49.77 -20.23
N SER A 428 8.05 -50.30 -21.28
CA SER A 428 8.55 -51.45 -22.03
C SER A 428 9.90 -51.20 -22.70
N SER A 429 10.13 -49.98 -23.19
CA SER A 429 11.34 -49.64 -23.94
C SER A 429 12.53 -49.20 -23.07
N LEU A 430 12.26 -48.47 -21.97
CA LEU A 430 13.29 -47.79 -21.17
C LEU A 430 13.54 -48.41 -19.81
N VAL A 431 12.62 -49.25 -19.31
CA VAL A 431 12.69 -49.83 -17.96
C VAL A 431 12.70 -51.35 -17.99
N SER A 432 11.64 -51.99 -18.54
CA SER A 432 11.58 -53.45 -18.57
C SER A 432 12.31 -54.07 -19.75
N PHE A 433 12.71 -53.27 -20.74
CA PHE A 433 13.44 -53.70 -21.95
C PHE A 433 12.76 -54.83 -22.74
N GLN A 434 11.43 -54.94 -22.64
CA GLN A 434 10.61 -55.95 -23.31
C GLN A 434 10.27 -55.60 -24.77
N ALA A 435 10.45 -54.34 -25.18
CA ALA A 435 10.14 -53.89 -26.53
C ALA A 435 11.26 -54.24 -27.53
N GLU A 436 10.91 -54.42 -28.81
CA GLU A 436 11.87 -54.68 -29.87
C GLU A 436 12.91 -53.54 -30.03
N PRO A 437 14.14 -53.83 -30.48
CA PRO A 437 15.19 -52.82 -30.65
C PRO A 437 14.76 -51.61 -31.52
N SER A 438 14.01 -51.86 -32.59
CA SER A 438 13.52 -50.82 -33.50
C SER A 438 12.52 -49.88 -32.82
N GLU A 439 11.63 -50.41 -31.98
CA GLU A 439 10.68 -49.64 -31.19
C GLU A 439 11.38 -48.84 -30.08
N ARG A 440 12.38 -49.44 -29.44
CA ARG A 440 13.20 -48.78 -28.41
C ARG A 440 13.89 -47.54 -28.96
N ILE A 441 14.50 -47.60 -30.14
CA ILE A 441 15.15 -46.45 -30.79
C ILE A 441 14.12 -45.34 -31.05
N LYS A 442 12.92 -45.68 -31.55
CA LYS A 442 11.84 -44.70 -31.77
C LYS A 442 11.42 -44.00 -30.47
N VAL A 443 11.26 -44.75 -29.39
CA VAL A 443 10.91 -44.18 -28.07
C VAL A 443 12.03 -43.27 -27.57
N ILE A 444 13.30 -43.67 -27.66
CA ILE A 444 14.43 -42.85 -27.24
C ILE A 444 14.46 -41.53 -28.01
N LEU A 445 14.37 -41.55 -29.35
CA LEU A 445 14.35 -40.34 -30.17
C LEU A 445 13.16 -39.43 -29.81
N LYS A 446 11.98 -40.01 -29.55
CA LYS A 446 10.80 -39.27 -29.10
C LYS A 446 10.99 -38.62 -27.73
N THR A 447 11.64 -39.30 -26.79
CA THR A 447 11.94 -38.71 -25.47
C THR A 447 12.97 -37.58 -25.57
N TYR A 448 13.96 -37.71 -26.45
CA TYR A 448 14.97 -36.68 -26.67
C TYR A 448 14.35 -35.42 -27.28
N SER A 449 13.54 -35.56 -28.34
CA SER A 449 12.87 -34.43 -28.99
C SER A 449 11.88 -33.73 -28.06
N TYR A 450 11.12 -34.50 -27.28
CA TYR A 450 10.22 -33.96 -26.26
C TYR A 450 10.97 -33.18 -25.18
N SER A 451 12.05 -33.75 -24.62
CA SER A 451 12.88 -33.09 -23.61
C SER A 451 13.51 -31.80 -24.15
N ARG A 452 13.99 -31.81 -25.40
CA ARG A 452 14.56 -30.61 -26.04
C ARG A 452 13.52 -29.50 -26.19
N ARG A 453 12.32 -29.81 -26.69
CA ARG A 453 11.23 -28.83 -26.83
C ARG A 453 10.80 -28.27 -25.48
N GLN A 454 10.67 -29.13 -24.46
CA GLN A 454 10.31 -28.70 -23.11
C GLN A 454 11.38 -27.79 -22.50
N ARG A 455 12.68 -28.09 -22.67
CA ARG A 455 13.77 -27.22 -22.20
C ARG A 455 13.75 -25.83 -22.83
N LEU A 456 13.46 -25.75 -24.14
CA LEU A 456 13.35 -24.47 -24.85
C LEU A 456 12.18 -23.63 -24.32
N ILE A 457 10.97 -24.21 -24.27
CA ILE A 457 9.77 -23.51 -23.77
C ILE A 457 9.98 -23.04 -22.33
N LYS A 458 10.45 -23.94 -21.46
CA LYS A 458 10.76 -23.66 -20.05
C LYS A 458 11.80 -22.53 -19.91
N GLY A 459 12.85 -22.54 -20.73
CA GLY A 459 13.91 -21.53 -20.74
C GLY A 459 13.41 -20.14 -21.10
N VAL A 460 12.57 -20.01 -22.14
CA VAL A 460 11.98 -18.72 -22.55
C VAL A 460 11.16 -18.12 -21.42
N PHE A 461 10.24 -18.88 -20.81
CA PHE A 461 9.39 -18.32 -19.74
C PHE A 461 10.19 -17.97 -18.48
N SER A 462 11.24 -18.73 -18.15
CA SER A 462 12.07 -18.43 -16.97
C SER A 462 12.97 -17.21 -17.15
N PHE A 463 13.24 -16.82 -18.41
CA PHE A 463 13.95 -15.59 -18.69
C PHE A 463 13.10 -14.36 -18.34
N PHE A 464 11.80 -14.40 -18.59
CA PHE A 464 10.91 -13.27 -18.29
C PHE A 464 10.38 -13.28 -16.85
N ILE A 465 10.03 -14.46 -16.33
CA ILE A 465 9.38 -14.59 -15.03
C ILE A 465 10.27 -15.45 -14.11
N PRO A 466 10.93 -14.84 -13.10
CA PRO A 466 11.78 -15.60 -12.19
C PRO A 466 10.94 -16.60 -11.40
N GLY A 467 11.39 -17.85 -11.37
CA GLY A 467 10.71 -18.93 -10.65
C GLY A 467 9.61 -19.64 -11.45
N PHE A 468 9.33 -19.25 -12.69
CA PHE A 468 8.26 -19.84 -13.52
C PHE A 468 8.34 -21.37 -13.63
N ILE A 469 9.49 -21.93 -14.01
CA ILE A 469 9.64 -23.40 -14.09
C ILE A 469 9.48 -24.06 -12.72
N LEU A 470 9.97 -23.41 -11.65
CA LEU A 470 9.93 -23.99 -10.31
C LEU A 470 8.48 -24.16 -9.82
N MET A 471 7.53 -23.36 -10.33
CA MET A 471 6.09 -23.50 -10.08
C MET A 471 5.49 -24.77 -10.72
N GLN A 472 6.16 -25.39 -11.67
CA GLN A 472 5.69 -26.62 -12.32
C GLN A 472 6.18 -27.89 -11.63
N GLY A 473 7.26 -27.79 -10.84
CA GLY A 473 7.92 -28.94 -10.22
C GLY A 473 7.64 -29.10 -8.73
N GLU A 474 8.47 -29.93 -8.09
CA GLU A 474 8.43 -30.20 -6.64
C GLU A 474 8.78 -28.96 -5.80
N ARG A 475 9.49 -27.99 -6.39
CA ARG A 475 9.98 -26.78 -5.72
C ARG A 475 9.00 -25.60 -5.84
N PHE A 476 7.70 -25.92 -5.79
CA PHE A 476 6.59 -24.99 -5.98
C PHE A 476 6.71 -23.70 -5.15
N ILE A 477 6.98 -23.83 -3.84
CA ILE A 477 7.10 -22.70 -2.91
C ILE A 477 8.28 -21.78 -3.26
N ARG A 478 9.40 -22.36 -3.74
CA ARG A 478 10.55 -21.58 -4.17
C ARG A 478 10.23 -20.79 -5.44
N GLY A 479 9.48 -21.40 -6.36
CA GLY A 479 8.97 -20.70 -7.54
C GLY A 479 8.07 -19.52 -7.19
N LEU A 480 7.08 -19.74 -6.31
CA LEU A 480 6.18 -18.69 -5.84
C LEU A 480 6.92 -17.57 -5.12
N SER A 481 7.83 -17.90 -4.20
CA SER A 481 8.59 -16.89 -3.45
C SER A 481 9.51 -16.06 -4.35
N HIS A 482 10.24 -16.66 -5.30
CA HIS A 482 11.05 -15.89 -6.24
C HIS A 482 10.21 -14.90 -7.04
N CYS A 483 9.04 -15.33 -7.51
CA CYS A 483 8.12 -14.52 -8.30
C CYS A 483 7.50 -13.39 -7.47
N LEU A 484 7.01 -13.70 -6.27
CA LEU A 484 6.39 -12.75 -5.35
C LEU A 484 7.37 -11.67 -4.92
N ILE A 485 8.58 -12.07 -4.48
CA ILE A 485 9.61 -11.14 -4.01
C ILE A 485 10.09 -10.26 -5.18
N PHE A 486 10.29 -10.84 -6.37
CA PHE A 486 10.68 -10.09 -7.56
C PHE A 486 9.64 -9.03 -7.91
N PHE A 487 8.37 -9.42 -8.04
CA PHE A 487 7.31 -8.47 -8.39
C PHE A 487 7.08 -7.43 -7.29
N PHE A 488 7.22 -7.78 -6.02
CA PHE A 488 7.12 -6.82 -4.92
C PHE A 488 8.15 -5.70 -5.08
N PHE A 489 9.44 -6.03 -5.27
CA PHE A 489 10.48 -5.02 -5.44
C PHE A 489 10.33 -4.25 -6.76
N LEU A 490 9.95 -4.92 -7.84
CA LEU A 490 9.68 -4.26 -9.12
C LEU A 490 8.58 -3.21 -8.99
N PHE A 491 7.45 -3.57 -8.36
CA PHE A 491 6.34 -2.64 -8.15
C PHE A 491 6.63 -1.58 -7.11
N ALA A 492 7.37 -1.88 -6.05
CA ALA A 492 7.80 -0.88 -5.08
C ALA A 492 8.68 0.20 -5.73
N ALA A 493 9.52 -0.18 -6.71
CA ALA A 493 10.31 0.77 -7.48
C ALA A 493 9.45 1.65 -8.42
N VAL A 494 8.43 1.07 -9.06
CA VAL A 494 7.53 1.82 -9.97
C VAL A 494 6.60 2.73 -9.16
N LEU A 495 5.85 2.17 -8.21
CA LEU A 495 4.91 2.89 -7.37
C LEU A 495 5.59 3.89 -6.44
N GLY A 496 6.84 3.63 -6.04
CA GLY A 496 7.65 4.61 -5.33
C GLY A 496 7.79 5.92 -6.10
N ARG A 497 7.80 5.90 -7.43
CA ARG A 497 7.80 7.14 -8.24
C ARG A 497 6.42 7.77 -8.34
N GLU A 498 5.38 6.96 -8.50
CA GLU A 498 4.00 7.45 -8.68
C GLU A 498 3.41 8.06 -7.39
N PHE A 499 3.68 7.48 -6.24
CA PHE A 499 3.23 8.01 -4.93
C PHE A 499 4.16 9.08 -4.36
N GLU A 500 5.14 9.56 -5.13
CA GLU A 500 6.01 10.66 -4.72
C GLU A 500 5.23 11.98 -4.69
N PRO A 501 5.29 12.76 -3.60
CA PRO A 501 4.66 14.08 -3.59
C PRO A 501 5.29 14.98 -4.64
N LEU A 502 4.47 15.62 -5.48
CA LEU A 502 4.94 16.49 -6.57
C LEU A 502 5.92 17.59 -6.07
N TYR A 503 5.69 18.10 -4.88
CA TYR A 503 6.53 19.13 -4.23
C TYR A 503 7.83 18.61 -3.60
N LEU A 504 8.00 17.28 -3.49
CA LEU A 504 9.20 16.60 -2.96
C LEU A 504 9.80 15.63 -4.00
N SER A 505 9.82 16.04 -5.27
CA SER A 505 10.38 15.21 -6.34
C SER A 505 11.83 14.75 -6.03
N GLY A 506 12.05 13.43 -6.13
CA GLY A 506 13.28 12.72 -5.81
C GLY A 506 13.38 12.19 -4.36
N ILE A 507 12.44 12.51 -3.47
CA ILE A 507 12.46 12.04 -2.09
C ILE A 507 12.27 10.53 -1.95
N HIS A 508 11.61 9.85 -2.88
CA HIS A 508 11.45 8.39 -2.84
C HIS A 508 12.64 7.62 -3.45
N GLY A 509 13.70 8.32 -3.88
CA GLY A 509 14.93 7.68 -4.40
C GLY A 509 15.50 6.60 -3.48
N TRP A 510 15.44 6.78 -2.15
CA TRP A 510 15.89 5.79 -1.16
C TRP A 510 15.06 4.49 -1.14
N ILE A 511 13.84 4.49 -1.68
CA ILE A 511 13.05 3.27 -1.89
C ILE A 511 13.34 2.73 -3.30
N VAL A 512 13.27 3.59 -4.30
CA VAL A 512 13.29 3.22 -5.72
C VAL A 512 14.58 2.50 -6.09
N TYR A 513 15.75 3.07 -5.79
CA TYR A 513 17.02 2.48 -6.24
C TYR A 513 17.35 1.16 -5.52
N PRO A 514 17.20 1.04 -4.18
CA PRO A 514 17.36 -0.24 -3.52
C PRO A 514 16.36 -1.30 -4.00
N CYS A 515 15.11 -0.92 -4.29
CA CYS A 515 14.13 -1.88 -4.84
C CYS A 515 14.52 -2.37 -6.23
N ILE A 516 15.02 -1.52 -7.12
CA ILE A 516 15.55 -1.93 -8.44
C ILE A 516 16.71 -2.92 -8.26
N PHE A 517 17.66 -2.59 -7.38
CA PHE A 517 18.80 -3.44 -7.09
C PHE A 517 18.37 -4.80 -6.53
N MET A 518 17.44 -4.82 -5.57
CA MET A 518 16.90 -6.05 -4.99
C MET A 518 16.12 -6.88 -6.00
N ALA A 519 15.32 -6.26 -6.87
CA ALA A 519 14.64 -6.97 -7.96
C ALA A 519 15.65 -7.64 -8.90
N PHE A 520 16.74 -6.94 -9.24
CA PHE A 520 17.84 -7.51 -10.05
C PHE A 520 18.53 -8.68 -9.33
N LEU A 521 18.85 -8.56 -8.05
CA LEU A 521 19.46 -9.64 -7.28
C LEU A 521 18.58 -10.89 -7.21
N VAL A 522 17.28 -10.72 -6.93
CA VAL A 522 16.31 -11.82 -6.88
C VAL A 522 16.18 -12.49 -8.24
N TYR A 523 16.12 -11.69 -9.31
CA TYR A 523 16.11 -12.18 -10.68
C TYR A 523 17.37 -12.99 -11.01
N ALA A 524 18.56 -12.43 -10.77
CA ALA A 524 19.84 -13.07 -11.05
C ALA A 524 20.00 -14.38 -10.26
N TYR A 525 19.65 -14.37 -8.97
CA TYR A 525 19.66 -15.56 -8.13
C TYR A 525 18.71 -16.63 -8.68
N SER A 526 17.48 -16.26 -8.99
CA SER A 526 16.46 -17.17 -9.54
C SER A 526 16.91 -17.75 -10.89
N ALA A 527 17.49 -16.93 -11.77
CA ALA A 527 18.02 -17.35 -13.05
C ALA A 527 19.17 -18.35 -12.89
N VAL A 528 20.21 -18.02 -12.12
CA VAL A 528 21.36 -18.91 -11.86
C VAL A 528 20.89 -20.24 -11.26
N TYR A 529 19.99 -20.18 -10.28
CA TYR A 529 19.43 -21.36 -9.65
C TYR A 529 18.67 -22.24 -10.64
N THR A 530 17.85 -21.64 -11.51
CA THR A 530 17.05 -22.34 -12.51
C THR A 530 17.94 -22.95 -13.60
N PHE A 531 18.90 -22.20 -14.15
CA PHE A 531 19.81 -22.69 -15.19
C PHE A 531 20.71 -23.84 -14.69
N LYS A 532 21.24 -23.75 -13.46
CA LYS A 532 21.99 -24.86 -12.84
C LYS A 532 21.16 -26.14 -12.78
N ARG A 533 19.85 -26.03 -12.54
CA ARG A 533 18.94 -27.18 -12.42
C ARG A 533 18.55 -27.74 -13.78
N VAL A 534 18.24 -26.88 -14.75
CA VAL A 534 17.96 -27.30 -16.13
C VAL A 534 19.17 -28.05 -16.72
N ARG A 535 20.39 -27.56 -16.48
CA ARG A 535 21.62 -28.24 -16.94
C ARG A 535 21.83 -29.60 -16.31
N LYS A 536 21.45 -29.78 -15.04
CA LYS A 536 21.53 -31.06 -14.33
C LYS A 536 20.43 -32.06 -14.74
N GLY A 537 19.41 -31.63 -15.48
CA GLY A 537 18.27 -32.48 -15.89
C GLY A 537 17.26 -32.76 -14.76
N TRP A 538 17.26 -31.95 -13.69
CA TRP A 538 16.44 -32.19 -12.50
C TRP A 538 15.07 -31.47 -12.54
N LEU A 539 14.56 -31.13 -13.73
CA LEU A 539 13.36 -30.29 -13.94
C LEU A 539 12.45 -30.77 -15.07
#